data_AF-A0A0B7I2F2-F1
#
_entry.id   AF-A0A0B7I2F2-F1
#
_cell.length_a   1.000
_cell.length_b   1.000
_cell.length_c   1.000
_cell.angle_alpha   90.00
_cell.angle_beta   90.00
_cell.angle_gamma   90.00
#
_symmetry.space_group_name_H-M   'P 1'
#
loop_
_entity.id
_entity.type
_entity.pdbx_description
1 polymer ?
#
loop_
_entity_poly.entity_id
_entity_poly.type
_entity_poly.pdbx_seq_one_letter_code
_entity_poly.pdbx_strand_id
1 'polypeptide(L)'
;MLLRKHIYMRNRIPKYHRPIKNINDPIAQVDSWYAAVDTFEEKRYSESLRKLLDYINPEVAKQVPASGDFSVEYPQGSSRVTFGVRNDYFYIESPFVKITEKSNKIALLREVNELNFTHLTIPQIHLENQMLWFKFEAPLYVCQPNKIYEALREICETADDFDDEFIEKYNVEYVQSPVIEHLNEEEKQQAWEKIQSILDEYKLFMDYFQEKRWSESQWDILMISLLQLGNMPCIQGVLRVDLQEYIQNISNNRIDFHYRIDRGRNFFKKLMEKSQEDLMKDIYYTKALMGLKWRSSSKIIQEYVTDFEEQIRKYKNSNDHFNVAYYLNYIYLRLMYFYNLDQNYKDFIIGTLERASGEAYEKAASIYLETFDHLLNETLPKNIKNGTTTKKGFLARLFG
;
A
#
# COMPACT_ATOMS: atom_id res chain seq x y z
N MET A 1 11.43 35.99 -5.45
CA MET A 1 10.91 34.70 -4.91
C MET A 1 11.15 33.53 -5.88
N LEU A 2 10.81 33.67 -7.18
CA LEU A 2 11.07 32.66 -8.24
C LEU A 2 12.55 32.23 -8.35
N LEU A 3 13.50 33.18 -8.32
CA LEU A 3 14.95 32.88 -8.35
C LEU A 3 15.42 32.00 -7.17
N ARG A 4 14.86 32.18 -5.95
CA ARG A 4 15.21 31.34 -4.79
C ARG A 4 14.61 29.94 -4.90
N LYS A 5 13.43 29.80 -5.52
CA LYS A 5 12.79 28.51 -5.81
C LYS A 5 13.59 27.71 -6.86
N HIS A 6 14.07 28.35 -7.93
CA HIS A 6 14.94 27.68 -8.92
C HIS A 6 16.28 27.20 -8.35
N ILE A 7 16.87 27.93 -7.39
CA ILE A 7 18.13 27.53 -6.74
C ILE A 7 17.94 26.26 -5.89
N TYR A 8 16.78 26.09 -5.25
CA TYR A 8 16.48 24.89 -4.46
C TYR A 8 16.47 23.62 -5.32
N MET A 9 15.88 23.65 -6.51
CA MET A 9 15.70 22.45 -7.34
C MET A 9 16.93 22.03 -8.14
N ARG A 10 17.82 22.97 -8.46
CA ARG A 10 18.88 22.79 -9.47
C ARG A 10 19.90 21.70 -9.14
N ASN A 11 19.85 21.10 -7.96
CA ASN A 11 20.73 20.00 -7.57
C ASN A 11 20.17 19.12 -6.44
N ARG A 12 18.85 19.07 -6.24
CA ARG A 12 18.25 18.37 -5.07
C ARG A 12 17.12 17.43 -5.47
N ILE A 13 16.95 16.36 -4.72
CA ILE A 13 15.77 15.49 -4.85
C ILE A 13 14.57 16.11 -4.11
N PRO A 14 13.32 15.71 -4.44
CA PRO A 14 12.17 16.08 -3.62
C PRO A 14 12.32 15.58 -2.18
N LYS A 15 11.65 16.27 -1.25
CA LYS A 15 11.54 15.81 0.13
C LYS A 15 10.63 14.61 0.20
N TYR A 16 10.98 13.73 1.12
CA TYR A 16 10.13 12.66 1.58
C TYR A 16 9.27 13.15 2.74
N HIS A 17 7.96 12.95 2.63
CA HIS A 17 6.99 13.22 3.68
C HIS A 17 6.55 11.90 4.32
N ARG A 18 7.03 11.62 5.54
CA ARG A 18 6.66 10.40 6.26
C ARG A 18 5.14 10.32 6.44
N PRO A 19 4.47 9.22 6.05
CA PRO A 19 3.05 9.02 6.32
C PRO A 19 2.70 9.18 7.80
N ILE A 20 1.47 9.61 8.10
CA ILE A 20 0.96 9.54 9.48
C ILE A 20 0.84 8.06 9.85
N LYS A 21 1.27 7.71 11.05
CA LYS A 21 1.22 6.34 11.53
C LYS A 21 -0.24 5.97 11.80
N ASN A 22 -0.81 5.08 11.00
CA ASN A 22 -2.04 4.41 11.35
C ASN A 22 -1.71 3.27 12.33
N ILE A 23 -2.28 3.33 13.55
CA ILE A 23 -2.09 2.27 14.55
C ILE A 23 -2.81 0.97 14.18
N ASN A 24 -3.80 1.07 13.30
CA ASN A 24 -4.64 -0.05 12.86
C ASN A 24 -4.12 -0.72 11.57
N ASP A 25 -3.03 -0.24 10.97
CA ASP A 25 -2.41 -0.92 9.83
C ASP A 25 -1.96 -2.32 10.28
N PRO A 26 -2.40 -3.41 9.60
CA PRO A 26 -1.96 -4.74 9.94
C PRO A 26 -0.43 -4.86 9.85
N ILE A 27 0.19 -5.36 10.91
CA ILE A 27 1.65 -5.55 10.99
C ILE A 27 1.97 -6.97 10.53
N ALA A 28 2.60 -7.07 9.36
CA ALA A 28 3.09 -8.35 8.86
C ALA A 28 4.28 -8.84 9.72
N GLN A 29 4.06 -9.91 10.49
CA GLN A 29 5.11 -10.57 11.26
C GLN A 29 5.68 -11.75 10.46
N VAL A 30 6.72 -11.51 9.66
CA VAL A 30 7.22 -12.52 8.71
C VAL A 30 7.62 -13.84 9.40
N ASP A 31 8.07 -13.80 10.66
CA ASP A 31 8.36 -15.02 11.43
C ASP A 31 7.09 -15.85 11.71
N SER A 32 5.95 -15.20 11.94
CA SER A 32 4.65 -15.87 12.13
C SER A 32 4.20 -16.60 10.86
N TRP A 33 4.58 -16.09 9.68
CA TRP A 33 4.35 -16.79 8.42
C TRP A 33 5.12 -18.12 8.35
N TYR A 34 6.43 -18.10 8.64
CA TYR A 34 7.24 -19.32 8.62
C TYR A 34 6.73 -20.33 9.65
N ALA A 35 6.41 -19.87 10.86
CA ALA A 35 5.80 -20.72 11.88
C ALA A 35 4.46 -21.34 11.42
N ALA A 36 3.64 -20.61 10.66
CA ALA A 36 2.40 -21.13 10.11
C ALA A 36 2.63 -22.26 9.08
N VAL A 37 3.70 -22.14 8.27
CA VAL A 37 4.08 -23.17 7.30
C VAL A 37 4.61 -24.42 8.02
N ASP A 38 5.58 -24.26 8.92
CA ASP A 38 6.20 -25.37 9.65
C ASP A 38 5.16 -26.18 10.44
N THR A 39 4.27 -25.49 11.18
CA THR A 39 3.20 -26.15 11.95
C THR A 39 2.19 -26.87 11.05
N PHE A 40 1.95 -26.38 9.83
CA PHE A 40 1.09 -27.07 8.86
C PHE A 40 1.73 -28.37 8.39
N GLU A 41 3.02 -28.35 8.06
CA GLU A 41 3.79 -29.53 7.63
C GLU A 41 3.84 -30.61 8.72
N GLU A 42 3.89 -30.19 9.98
CA GLU A 42 3.78 -31.06 11.17
C GLU A 42 2.36 -31.56 11.45
N LYS A 43 1.38 -31.23 10.59
CA LYS A 43 -0.04 -31.59 10.73
C LYS A 43 -0.75 -30.96 11.94
N ARG A 44 -0.19 -29.88 12.50
CA ARG A 44 -0.78 -29.09 13.59
C ARG A 44 -1.66 -27.97 13.02
N TYR A 45 -2.74 -28.33 12.32
CA TYR A 45 -3.48 -27.41 11.46
C TYR A 45 -4.14 -26.22 12.18
N SER A 46 -4.76 -26.42 13.34
CA SER A 46 -5.36 -25.30 14.10
C SER A 46 -4.30 -24.31 14.60
N GLU A 47 -3.10 -24.80 14.92
CA GLU A 47 -1.98 -23.95 15.31
C GLU A 47 -1.43 -23.17 14.12
N SER A 48 -1.29 -23.83 12.96
CA SER A 48 -0.94 -23.16 11.70
C SER A 48 -1.90 -22.03 11.37
N LEU A 49 -3.21 -22.26 11.48
CA LEU A 49 -4.21 -21.21 11.23
C LEU A 49 -4.02 -20.01 12.18
N ARG A 50 -3.79 -20.24 13.47
CA ARG A 50 -3.53 -19.14 14.41
C ARG A 50 -2.25 -18.37 14.06
N LYS A 51 -1.17 -19.07 13.71
CA LYS A 51 0.10 -18.43 13.30
C LYS A 51 -0.05 -17.62 12.02
N LEU A 52 -0.86 -18.10 11.07
CA LEU A 52 -1.21 -17.32 9.89
C LEU A 52 -2.01 -16.07 10.28
N LEU A 53 -2.99 -16.18 11.18
CA LEU A 53 -3.76 -15.03 11.64
C LEU A 53 -2.88 -14.03 12.42
N ASP A 54 -1.87 -14.49 13.18
CA ASP A 54 -0.86 -13.62 13.80
C ASP A 54 -0.07 -12.83 12.74
N TYR A 55 0.25 -13.46 11.60
CA TYR A 55 0.89 -12.78 10.47
C TYR A 55 -0.05 -11.76 9.80
N ILE A 56 -1.31 -12.13 9.60
CA ILE A 56 -2.31 -11.29 8.92
C ILE A 56 -2.68 -10.09 9.79
N ASN A 57 -3.13 -10.34 11.01
CA ASN A 57 -3.57 -9.33 11.98
C ASN A 57 -3.55 -9.91 13.41
N PRO A 58 -2.56 -9.52 14.24
CA PRO A 58 -2.45 -10.01 15.62
C PRO A 58 -3.68 -9.75 16.50
N GLU A 59 -4.45 -8.69 16.26
CA GLU A 59 -5.67 -8.41 17.04
C GLU A 59 -6.81 -9.39 16.71
N VAL A 60 -6.81 -9.92 15.50
CA VAL A 60 -7.75 -10.96 15.06
C VAL A 60 -7.36 -12.30 15.65
N ALA A 61 -6.06 -12.62 15.65
CA ALA A 61 -5.55 -13.87 16.20
C ALA A 61 -5.89 -14.06 17.69
N LYS A 62 -5.94 -12.97 18.48
CA LYS A 62 -6.36 -12.99 19.90
C LYS A 62 -7.80 -13.46 20.14
N GLN A 63 -8.66 -13.37 19.12
CA GLN A 63 -10.07 -13.77 19.21
C GLN A 63 -10.28 -15.27 18.91
N VAL A 64 -9.23 -15.97 18.46
CA VAL A 64 -9.33 -17.35 18.00
C VAL A 64 -8.88 -18.33 19.09
N PRO A 65 -9.71 -19.34 19.44
CA PRO A 65 -9.37 -20.33 20.45
C PRO A 65 -8.24 -21.27 20.02
N ALA A 66 -7.63 -21.96 20.99
CA ALA A 66 -6.56 -22.91 20.75
C ALA A 66 -7.01 -24.20 20.01
N SER A 67 -8.30 -24.52 20.03
CA SER A 67 -8.86 -25.70 19.37
C SER A 67 -10.38 -25.58 19.28
N GLY A 68 -10.97 -26.37 18.38
CA GLY A 68 -12.41 -26.47 18.21
C GLY A 68 -12.97 -25.39 17.30
N ASP A 69 -14.30 -25.38 17.22
CA ASP A 69 -15.05 -24.50 16.33
C ASP A 69 -15.01 -23.05 16.82
N PHE A 70 -14.93 -22.12 15.88
CA PHE A 70 -15.01 -20.69 16.14
C PHE A 70 -15.50 -19.94 14.90
N SER A 71 -16.01 -18.73 15.12
CA SER A 71 -16.37 -17.77 14.07
C SER A 71 -15.91 -16.39 14.50
N VAL A 72 -15.16 -15.71 13.64
CA VAL A 72 -14.74 -14.31 13.82
C VAL A 72 -15.25 -13.52 12.63
N GLU A 73 -15.76 -12.32 12.91
CA GLU A 73 -16.15 -11.35 11.90
C GLU A 73 -15.28 -10.10 12.07
N TYR A 74 -14.69 -9.62 10.98
CA TYR A 74 -13.82 -8.45 11.01
C TYR A 74 -14.08 -7.51 9.83
N PRO A 75 -14.04 -6.17 10.03
CA PRO A 75 -14.20 -5.22 8.94
C PRO A 75 -13.04 -5.27 7.93
N GLN A 76 -13.36 -5.07 6.66
CA GLN A 76 -12.39 -4.83 5.58
C GLN A 76 -12.94 -3.72 4.69
N GLY A 77 -12.53 -2.47 4.94
CA GLY A 77 -13.07 -1.34 4.17
C GLY A 77 -14.58 -1.22 4.35
N SER A 78 -15.31 -1.25 3.23
CA SER A 78 -16.78 -1.30 3.13
C SER A 78 -17.38 -2.70 3.33
N SER A 79 -16.56 -3.76 3.33
CA SER A 79 -17.00 -5.14 3.52
C SER A 79 -16.72 -5.67 4.93
N ARG A 80 -17.22 -6.88 5.21
CA ARG A 80 -17.03 -7.63 6.46
C ARG A 80 -16.72 -9.07 6.12
N VAL A 81 -15.58 -9.55 6.59
CA VAL A 81 -15.17 -10.92 6.36
C VAL A 81 -15.48 -11.72 7.62
N THR A 82 -16.34 -12.73 7.47
CA THR A 82 -16.58 -13.75 8.49
C THR A 82 -15.78 -14.98 8.13
N PHE A 83 -15.02 -15.53 9.06
CA PHE A 83 -14.28 -16.77 8.83
C PHE A 83 -14.15 -17.55 10.12
N GLY A 84 -13.86 -18.84 10.01
CA GLY A 84 -13.85 -19.70 11.17
C GLY A 84 -13.49 -21.14 10.86
N VAL A 85 -13.59 -21.96 11.91
CA VAL A 85 -13.56 -23.41 11.79
C VAL A 85 -14.88 -23.96 12.29
N ARG A 86 -15.48 -24.87 11.53
CA ARG A 86 -16.69 -25.60 11.90
C ARG A 86 -16.56 -27.05 11.46
N ASN A 87 -16.67 -27.99 12.39
CA ASN A 87 -16.58 -29.44 12.09
C ASN A 87 -15.32 -29.82 11.29
N ASP A 88 -14.14 -29.28 11.66
CA ASP A 88 -12.85 -29.45 10.95
C ASP A 88 -12.78 -28.83 9.54
N TYR A 89 -13.75 -28.02 9.14
CA TYR A 89 -13.70 -27.22 7.92
C TYR A 89 -13.36 -25.78 8.25
N PHE A 90 -12.42 -25.20 7.52
CA PHE A 90 -12.22 -23.76 7.50
C PHE A 90 -13.17 -23.15 6.48
N TYR A 91 -13.78 -22.02 6.85
CA TYR A 91 -14.68 -21.29 5.96
C TYR A 91 -14.37 -19.79 5.97
N ILE A 92 -14.71 -19.12 4.88
CA ILE A 92 -14.77 -17.66 4.73
C ILE A 92 -16.10 -17.32 4.05
N GLU A 93 -16.80 -16.33 4.57
CA GLU A 93 -17.99 -15.72 3.98
C GLU A 93 -17.88 -14.19 4.09
N SER A 94 -18.08 -13.49 2.97
CA SER A 94 -18.10 -12.03 2.94
C SER A 94 -19.25 -11.57 2.06
N PRO A 95 -20.19 -10.75 2.55
CA PRO A 95 -21.25 -10.24 1.71
C PRO A 95 -20.67 -9.21 0.73
N PHE A 96 -21.18 -9.21 -0.49
CA PHE A 96 -20.73 -8.31 -1.55
C PHE A 96 -21.77 -7.22 -1.84
N VAL A 97 -22.83 -7.55 -2.59
CA VAL A 97 -23.90 -6.62 -2.93
C VAL A 97 -25.26 -7.29 -2.90
N LYS A 98 -26.31 -6.48 -2.68
CA LYS A 98 -27.69 -6.96 -2.64
C LYS A 98 -28.43 -6.58 -3.92
N ILE A 99 -29.02 -7.59 -4.55
CA ILE A 99 -29.84 -7.45 -5.74
C ILE A 99 -31.23 -6.98 -5.33
N THR A 100 -31.72 -5.94 -6.01
CA THR A 100 -33.08 -5.40 -5.84
C THR A 100 -33.89 -5.57 -7.13
N GLU A 101 -35.15 -5.13 -7.11
CA GLU A 101 -35.99 -5.06 -8.30
C GLU A 101 -35.45 -4.09 -9.36
N LYS A 102 -34.71 -3.05 -8.93
CA LYS A 102 -34.13 -2.04 -9.82
C LYS A 102 -32.80 -2.47 -10.44
N SER A 103 -32.20 -3.54 -9.92
CA SER A 103 -30.87 -3.96 -10.35
C SER A 103 -30.87 -4.50 -11.77
N ASN A 104 -29.82 -4.20 -12.53
CA ASN A 104 -29.60 -4.78 -13.85
C ASN A 104 -29.06 -6.21 -13.73
N LYS A 105 -29.93 -7.15 -13.35
CA LYS A 105 -29.57 -8.51 -12.92
C LYS A 105 -28.75 -9.29 -13.95
N ILE A 106 -29.09 -9.20 -15.24
CA ILE A 106 -28.40 -9.97 -16.29
C ILE A 106 -26.96 -9.47 -16.46
N ALA A 107 -26.76 -8.15 -16.53
CA ALA A 107 -25.42 -7.58 -16.67
C ALA A 107 -24.58 -7.84 -15.43
N LEU A 108 -25.16 -7.63 -14.23
CA LEU A 108 -24.53 -7.91 -12.95
C LEU A 108 -24.06 -9.36 -12.85
N LEU A 109 -24.93 -10.35 -13.11
CA LEU A 109 -24.58 -11.76 -12.94
C LEU A 109 -23.56 -12.23 -13.98
N ARG A 110 -23.48 -11.59 -15.16
CA ARG A 110 -22.40 -11.84 -16.12
C ARG A 110 -21.06 -11.35 -15.58
N GLU A 111 -21.02 -10.13 -15.08
CA GLU A 111 -19.80 -9.55 -14.47
C GLU A 111 -19.33 -10.39 -13.28
N VAL A 112 -20.24 -10.78 -12.37
CA VAL A 112 -19.93 -11.68 -11.24
C VAL A 112 -19.32 -13.00 -11.73
N ASN A 113 -19.89 -13.57 -12.79
CA ASN A 113 -19.34 -14.79 -13.36
C ASN A 113 -17.95 -14.55 -13.97
N GLU A 114 -17.70 -13.41 -14.60
CA GLU A 114 -16.35 -13.04 -15.07
C GLU A 114 -15.37 -12.88 -13.91
N LEU A 115 -15.75 -12.25 -12.80
CA LEU A 115 -14.91 -12.14 -11.60
C LEU A 115 -14.49 -13.52 -11.06
N ASN A 116 -15.40 -14.50 -11.04
CA ASN A 116 -15.13 -15.88 -10.64
C ASN A 116 -14.07 -16.61 -11.50
N PHE A 117 -13.73 -16.09 -12.69
CA PHE A 117 -12.71 -16.67 -13.58
C PHE A 117 -11.49 -15.78 -13.80
N THR A 118 -11.54 -14.51 -13.34
CA THR A 118 -10.51 -13.50 -13.64
C THR A 118 -9.81 -12.96 -12.40
N HIS A 119 -10.55 -12.76 -11.30
CA HIS A 119 -10.04 -12.18 -10.06
C HIS A 119 -9.97 -13.19 -8.92
N LEU A 120 -10.80 -14.24 -8.97
CA LEU A 120 -10.89 -15.26 -7.93
C LEU A 120 -10.33 -16.59 -8.44
N THR A 121 -9.37 -17.13 -7.72
CA THR A 121 -8.78 -18.45 -7.97
C THR A 121 -9.23 -19.46 -6.93
N ILE A 122 -9.44 -19.02 -5.69
CA ILE A 122 -9.74 -19.89 -4.54
C ILE A 122 -11.19 -19.76 -4.04
N PRO A 123 -11.69 -18.55 -3.70
CA PRO A 123 -13.08 -18.35 -3.32
C PRO A 123 -13.96 -18.21 -4.56
N GLN A 124 -15.27 -18.23 -4.37
CA GLN A 124 -16.26 -17.96 -5.42
C GLN A 124 -17.35 -17.03 -4.91
N ILE A 125 -17.99 -16.31 -5.83
CA ILE A 125 -19.18 -15.52 -5.54
C ILE A 125 -20.42 -16.39 -5.79
N HIS A 126 -21.25 -16.52 -4.76
CA HIS A 126 -22.51 -17.26 -4.76
C HIS A 126 -23.70 -16.31 -4.63
N LEU A 127 -24.80 -16.59 -5.33
CA LEU A 127 -26.07 -15.90 -5.14
C LEU A 127 -26.95 -16.66 -4.15
N GLU A 128 -27.25 -16.05 -3.01
CA GLU A 128 -28.11 -16.59 -1.97
C GLU A 128 -29.09 -15.53 -1.49
N ASN A 129 -30.40 -15.82 -1.52
CA ASN A 129 -31.45 -14.91 -1.02
C ASN A 129 -31.36 -13.46 -1.56
N GLN A 130 -31.08 -13.32 -2.86
CA GLN A 130 -30.84 -12.03 -3.54
C GLN A 130 -29.59 -11.26 -3.08
N MET A 131 -28.67 -11.91 -2.37
CA MET A 131 -27.39 -11.35 -1.99
C MET A 131 -26.26 -12.15 -2.63
N LEU A 132 -25.27 -11.43 -3.14
CA LEU A 132 -24.03 -12.03 -3.63
C LEU A 132 -23.04 -12.13 -2.48
N TRP A 133 -22.45 -13.30 -2.31
CA TRP A 133 -21.53 -13.64 -1.23
C TRP A 133 -20.25 -14.20 -1.79
N PHE A 134 -19.11 -13.65 -1.38
CA PHE A 134 -17.85 -14.37 -1.50
C PHE A 134 -17.84 -15.52 -0.49
N LYS A 135 -17.53 -16.74 -0.96
CA LYS A 135 -17.43 -17.92 -0.11
C LYS A 135 -16.21 -18.77 -0.44
N PHE A 136 -15.66 -19.37 0.61
CA PHE A 136 -14.68 -20.44 0.53
C PHE A 136 -14.93 -21.40 1.69
N GLU A 137 -14.90 -22.71 1.45
CA GLU A 137 -14.98 -23.73 2.50
C GLU A 137 -14.15 -24.94 2.09
N ALA A 138 -13.32 -25.45 3.00
CA ALA A 138 -12.52 -26.64 2.76
C ALA A 138 -12.09 -27.32 4.08
N PRO A 139 -11.82 -28.64 4.07
CA PRO A 139 -11.26 -29.30 5.24
C PRO A 139 -9.96 -28.64 5.68
N LEU A 140 -9.79 -28.41 6.98
CA LEU A 140 -8.65 -27.66 7.52
C LEU A 140 -7.30 -28.28 7.14
N TYR A 141 -7.23 -29.61 7.00
CA TYR A 141 -6.01 -30.32 6.60
C TYR A 141 -5.55 -30.08 5.16
N VAL A 142 -6.37 -29.46 4.29
CA VAL A 142 -5.99 -29.02 2.93
C VAL A 142 -5.85 -27.50 2.80
N CYS A 143 -6.00 -26.77 3.90
CA CYS A 143 -5.92 -25.31 3.94
C CYS A 143 -4.52 -24.86 4.33
N GLN A 144 -3.55 -25.06 3.42
CA GLN A 144 -2.19 -24.53 3.58
C GLN A 144 -2.22 -23.01 3.83
N PRO A 145 -1.25 -22.44 4.57
CA PRO A 145 -1.23 -21.02 4.89
C PRO A 145 -1.37 -20.09 3.67
N ASN A 146 -0.68 -20.41 2.56
CA ASN A 146 -0.83 -19.71 1.28
C ASN A 146 -2.28 -19.69 0.79
N LYS A 147 -2.97 -20.84 0.82
CA LYS A 147 -4.33 -20.98 0.31
C LYS A 147 -5.32 -20.10 1.09
N ILE A 148 -5.20 -20.06 2.42
CA ILE A 148 -6.06 -19.21 3.26
C ILE A 148 -5.72 -17.73 3.03
N TYR A 149 -4.43 -17.38 3.00
CA TYR A 149 -3.99 -16.00 2.77
C TYR A 149 -4.48 -15.47 1.41
N GLU A 150 -4.30 -16.25 0.34
CA GLU A 150 -4.76 -15.90 -1.00
C GLU A 150 -6.28 -15.81 -1.06
N ALA A 151 -7.03 -16.74 -0.47
CA ALA A 151 -8.49 -16.66 -0.42
C ALA A 151 -8.98 -15.40 0.29
N LEU A 152 -8.42 -15.05 1.45
CA LEU A 152 -8.75 -13.81 2.16
C LEU A 152 -8.37 -12.59 1.32
N ARG A 153 -7.20 -12.58 0.69
CA ARG A 153 -6.72 -11.47 -0.14
C ARG A 153 -7.62 -11.23 -1.35
N GLU A 154 -7.93 -12.28 -2.11
CA GLU A 154 -8.80 -12.21 -3.29
C GLU A 154 -10.19 -11.65 -2.92
N ILE A 155 -10.77 -12.10 -1.79
CA ILE A 155 -12.04 -11.54 -1.28
C ILE A 155 -11.88 -10.07 -0.90
N CYS A 156 -10.85 -9.73 -0.13
CA CYS A 156 -10.64 -8.36 0.36
C CYS A 156 -10.39 -7.37 -0.79
N GLU A 157 -9.60 -7.75 -1.79
CA GLU A 157 -9.30 -6.92 -2.96
C GLU A 157 -10.52 -6.78 -3.86
N THR A 158 -11.14 -7.90 -4.24
CA THR A 158 -12.29 -7.87 -5.17
C THR A 158 -13.50 -7.16 -4.54
N ALA A 159 -13.72 -7.30 -3.23
CA ALA A 159 -14.80 -6.57 -2.56
C ALA A 159 -14.55 -5.05 -2.55
N ASP A 160 -13.30 -4.63 -2.35
CA ASP A 160 -12.91 -3.22 -2.25
C ASP A 160 -12.79 -2.51 -3.61
N ASP A 161 -12.43 -3.25 -4.67
CA ASP A 161 -12.28 -2.70 -6.01
C ASP A 161 -13.64 -2.54 -6.74
N PHE A 162 -14.63 -3.39 -6.44
CA PHE A 162 -15.84 -3.53 -7.27
C PHE A 162 -17.16 -3.16 -6.60
N ASP A 163 -17.22 -2.96 -5.28
CA ASP A 163 -18.50 -2.67 -4.61
C ASP A 163 -19.13 -1.36 -5.09
N ASP A 164 -18.35 -0.29 -5.14
CA ASP A 164 -18.78 1.03 -5.61
C ASP A 164 -19.12 1.00 -7.11
N GLU A 165 -18.27 0.37 -7.94
CA GLU A 165 -18.54 0.23 -9.38
C GLU A 165 -19.86 -0.51 -9.61
N PHE A 166 -20.10 -1.60 -8.86
CA PHE A 166 -21.29 -2.41 -9.05
C PHE A 166 -22.55 -1.65 -8.68
N ILE A 167 -22.49 -0.84 -7.63
CA ILE A 167 -23.61 -0.01 -7.19
C ILE A 167 -23.98 1.02 -8.26
N GLU A 168 -22.99 1.74 -8.78
CA GLU A 168 -23.19 2.75 -9.82
C GLU A 168 -23.69 2.12 -11.14
N LYS A 169 -23.06 1.03 -11.58
CA LYS A 169 -23.29 0.42 -12.90
C LYS A 169 -24.53 -0.47 -12.95
N TYR A 170 -24.86 -1.14 -11.85
CA TYR A 170 -25.89 -2.17 -11.80
C TYR A 170 -27.08 -1.86 -10.89
N ASN A 171 -27.11 -0.71 -10.22
CA ASN A 171 -28.19 -0.30 -9.30
C ASN A 171 -28.48 -1.37 -8.22
N VAL A 172 -27.42 -1.88 -7.59
CA VAL A 172 -27.49 -2.77 -6.42
C VAL A 172 -27.42 -1.96 -5.12
N GLU A 173 -27.82 -2.55 -3.99
CA GLU A 173 -27.70 -1.92 -2.68
C GLU A 173 -26.40 -2.35 -1.97
N TYR A 174 -25.78 -1.41 -1.26
CA TYR A 174 -24.76 -1.74 -0.25
C TYR A 174 -25.32 -2.75 0.74
N VAL A 175 -24.48 -3.70 1.16
CA VAL A 175 -24.80 -4.54 2.31
C VAL A 175 -24.62 -3.76 3.61
N GLN A 176 -23.62 -2.87 3.65
CA GLN A 176 -23.31 -2.03 4.79
C GLN A 176 -22.40 -0.86 4.39
N SER A 177 -22.25 0.10 5.30
CA SER A 177 -21.26 1.17 5.17
C SER A 177 -19.92 0.80 5.83
N PRO A 178 -18.80 1.35 5.35
CA PRO A 178 -17.49 1.13 5.95
C PRO A 178 -17.44 1.55 7.41
N VAL A 179 -16.66 0.82 8.21
CA VAL A 179 -16.38 1.21 9.61
C VAL A 179 -15.26 2.24 9.60
N ILE A 180 -15.66 3.51 9.55
CA ILE A 180 -14.73 4.64 9.51
C ILE A 180 -14.31 5.04 10.93
N GLU A 181 -13.00 5.23 11.11
CA GLU A 181 -12.43 5.90 12.26
C GLU A 181 -11.89 7.27 11.82
N HIS A 182 -12.46 8.33 12.40
CA HIS A 182 -12.07 9.69 12.05
C HIS A 182 -10.73 10.06 12.70
N LEU A 183 -9.86 10.68 11.91
CA LEU A 183 -8.66 11.34 12.42
C LEU A 183 -9.06 12.40 13.44
N ASN A 184 -8.26 12.57 14.49
CA ASN A 184 -8.40 13.72 15.38
C ASN A 184 -7.96 15.02 14.67
N GLU A 185 -8.27 16.19 15.23
CA GLU A 185 -7.98 17.48 14.59
C GLU A 185 -6.48 17.71 14.34
N GLU A 186 -5.59 17.21 15.21
CA GLU A 186 -4.15 17.30 15.01
C GLU A 186 -3.72 16.44 13.82
N GLU A 187 -4.20 15.20 13.74
CA GLU A 187 -3.91 14.29 12.62
C GLU A 187 -4.47 14.83 11.30
N LYS A 188 -5.68 15.41 11.30
CA LYS A 188 -6.27 16.06 10.12
C LYS A 188 -5.38 17.19 9.61
N GLN A 189 -4.91 18.06 10.51
CA GLN A 189 -4.02 19.15 10.16
C GLN A 189 -2.68 18.63 9.61
N GLN A 190 -2.09 17.62 10.27
CA GLN A 190 -0.86 16.98 9.78
C GLN A 190 -1.06 16.34 8.40
N ALA A 191 -2.21 15.73 8.13
CA ALA A 191 -2.51 15.07 6.86
C ALA A 191 -2.60 16.13 5.75
N TRP A 192 -3.37 17.19 6.02
CA TRP A 192 -3.50 18.33 5.12
C TRP A 192 -2.13 18.95 4.79
N GLU A 193 -1.33 19.29 5.80
CA GLU A 193 -0.02 19.91 5.61
C GLU A 193 0.94 19.03 4.79
N LYS A 194 0.95 17.71 5.04
CA LYS A 194 1.78 16.77 4.29
C LYS A 194 1.33 16.66 2.84
N ILE A 195 0.02 16.53 2.58
CA ILE A 195 -0.51 16.46 1.21
C ILE A 195 -0.18 17.75 0.47
N GLN A 196 -0.45 18.92 1.06
CA GLN A 196 -0.13 20.20 0.44
C GLN A 196 1.38 20.35 0.16
N SER A 197 2.24 19.90 1.08
CA SER A 197 3.69 19.92 0.86
C SER A 197 4.10 19.05 -0.34
N ILE A 198 3.53 17.85 -0.47
CA ILE A 198 3.78 16.97 -1.62
C ILE A 198 3.32 17.65 -2.92
N LEU A 199 2.13 18.26 -2.93
CA LEU A 199 1.59 18.96 -4.10
C LEU A 199 2.43 20.17 -4.51
N ASP A 200 2.89 20.96 -3.52
CA ASP A 200 3.77 22.11 -3.74
C ASP A 200 5.13 21.68 -4.31
N GLU A 201 5.72 20.61 -3.78
CA GLU A 201 6.97 20.07 -4.30
C GLU A 201 6.82 19.46 -5.69
N TYR A 202 5.75 18.69 -5.92
CA TYR A 202 5.39 18.17 -7.24
C TYR A 202 5.38 19.30 -8.27
N LYS A 203 4.60 20.37 -8.00
CA LYS A 203 4.44 21.48 -8.92
C LYS A 203 5.77 22.17 -9.19
N LEU A 204 6.54 22.41 -8.13
CA LEU A 204 7.84 23.04 -8.20
C LEU A 204 8.79 22.26 -9.14
N PHE A 205 8.98 20.96 -8.90
CA PHE A 205 9.86 20.12 -9.72
C PHE A 205 9.33 19.88 -11.13
N MET A 206 8.01 19.71 -11.30
CA MET A 206 7.37 19.57 -12.59
C MET A 206 7.62 20.79 -13.49
N ASP A 207 7.40 22.00 -12.97
CA ASP A 207 7.64 23.24 -13.70
C ASP A 207 9.12 23.34 -14.13
N TYR A 208 10.06 22.99 -13.25
CA TYR A 208 11.49 22.95 -13.57
C TYR A 208 11.84 21.94 -14.67
N PHE A 209 11.35 20.71 -14.58
CA PHE A 209 11.63 19.69 -15.59
C PHE A 209 10.97 20.00 -16.93
N GLN A 210 9.80 20.64 -16.93
CA GLN A 210 9.16 21.15 -18.12
C GLN A 210 9.99 22.26 -18.79
N GLU A 211 10.47 23.24 -18.03
CA GLU A 211 11.36 24.30 -18.54
C GLU A 211 12.65 23.73 -19.15
N LYS A 212 13.20 22.67 -18.54
CA LYS A 212 14.38 21.97 -19.04
C LYS A 212 14.12 21.00 -20.18
N ARG A 213 12.84 20.72 -20.49
CA ARG A 213 12.41 19.71 -21.46
C ARG A 213 12.90 18.30 -21.11
N TRP A 214 12.94 17.98 -19.82
CA TRP A 214 13.34 16.67 -19.30
C TRP A 214 12.10 15.80 -19.10
N SER A 215 11.60 15.21 -20.19
CA SER A 215 10.33 14.46 -20.17
C SER A 215 10.39 13.22 -19.27
N GLU A 216 11.52 12.51 -19.24
CA GLU A 216 11.72 11.38 -18.31
C GLU A 216 11.65 11.85 -16.85
N SER A 217 12.27 12.98 -16.51
CA SER A 217 12.20 13.53 -15.15
C SER A 217 10.81 14.04 -14.76
N GLN A 218 9.99 14.44 -15.74
CA GLN A 218 8.56 14.71 -15.50
C GLN A 218 7.81 13.44 -15.12
N TRP A 219 8.16 12.29 -15.72
CA TRP A 219 7.64 10.99 -15.31
C TRP A 219 8.06 10.66 -13.88
N ASP A 220 9.35 10.85 -13.56
CA ASP A 220 9.89 10.55 -12.23
C ASP A 220 9.17 11.31 -11.12
N ILE A 221 8.99 12.64 -11.28
CA ILE A 221 8.31 13.43 -10.25
C ILE A 221 6.82 13.11 -10.15
N LEU A 222 6.15 12.75 -11.25
CA LEU A 222 4.76 12.26 -11.21
C LEU A 222 4.67 11.00 -10.36
N MET A 223 5.50 9.99 -10.66
CA MET A 223 5.47 8.71 -9.97
C MET A 223 5.88 8.83 -8.51
N ILE A 224 6.94 9.59 -8.20
CA ILE A 224 7.37 9.84 -6.82
C ILE A 224 6.24 10.51 -6.02
N SER A 225 5.58 11.52 -6.58
CA SER A 225 4.52 12.25 -5.89
C SER A 225 3.27 11.39 -5.69
N LEU A 226 2.89 10.61 -6.70
CA LEU A 226 1.79 9.64 -6.61
C LEU A 226 2.06 8.57 -5.56
N LEU A 227 3.28 8.01 -5.53
CA LEU A 227 3.64 7.00 -4.55
C LEU A 227 3.77 7.57 -3.13
N GLN A 228 4.19 8.83 -2.96
CA GLN A 228 4.16 9.48 -1.64
C GLN A 228 2.73 9.59 -1.11
N LEU A 229 1.78 10.05 -1.95
CA LEU A 229 0.37 10.11 -1.58
C LEU A 229 -0.22 8.72 -1.37
N GLY A 230 0.01 7.79 -2.30
CA GLY A 230 -0.52 6.42 -2.23
C GLY A 230 0.03 5.59 -1.05
N ASN A 231 1.14 6.01 -0.44
CA ASN A 231 1.66 5.41 0.78
C ASN A 231 1.07 6.03 2.07
N MET A 232 0.18 7.02 1.99
CA MET A 232 -0.51 7.57 3.15
C MET A 232 -1.71 6.68 3.53
N PRO A 233 -1.69 6.00 4.69
CA PRO A 233 -2.73 5.04 5.06
C PRO A 233 -4.09 5.70 5.34
N CYS A 234 -4.09 7.00 5.63
CA CYS A 234 -5.30 7.77 5.84
C CYS A 234 -5.96 8.24 4.53
N ILE A 235 -5.31 8.10 3.36
CA ILE A 235 -5.95 8.42 2.08
C ILE A 235 -6.82 7.24 1.67
N GLN A 236 -8.12 7.48 1.63
CA GLN A 236 -9.18 6.51 1.36
C GLN A 236 -10.16 7.08 0.33
N GLY A 237 -11.28 6.39 0.08
CA GLY A 237 -12.33 6.86 -0.83
C GLY A 237 -11.84 7.09 -2.26
N VAL A 238 -12.43 8.10 -2.92
CA VAL A 238 -12.21 8.37 -4.36
C VAL A 238 -10.75 8.70 -4.63
N LEU A 239 -10.09 9.44 -3.73
CA LEU A 239 -8.68 9.79 -3.91
C LEU A 239 -7.77 8.55 -3.92
N ARG A 240 -8.06 7.53 -3.10
CA ARG A 240 -7.28 6.29 -3.12
C ARG A 240 -7.42 5.56 -4.45
N VAL A 241 -8.65 5.46 -4.97
CA VAL A 241 -8.96 4.82 -6.26
C VAL A 241 -8.27 5.57 -7.40
N ASP A 242 -8.39 6.90 -7.45
CA ASP A 242 -7.69 7.73 -8.42
C ASP A 242 -6.17 7.47 -8.37
N LEU A 243 -5.56 7.48 -7.18
CA LEU A 243 -4.12 7.25 -7.03
C LEU A 243 -3.71 5.86 -7.57
N GLN A 244 -4.47 4.81 -7.27
CA GLN A 244 -4.23 3.47 -7.83
C GLN A 244 -4.29 3.49 -9.37
N GLU A 245 -5.34 4.09 -9.94
CA GLU A 245 -5.52 4.21 -11.39
C GLU A 245 -4.33 4.95 -12.06
N TYR A 246 -3.95 6.11 -11.53
CA TYR A 246 -2.87 6.92 -12.11
C TYR A 246 -1.50 6.26 -11.94
N ILE A 247 -1.23 5.57 -10.83
CA ILE A 247 0.00 4.79 -10.64
C ILE A 247 0.11 3.69 -11.71
N GLN A 248 -0.98 2.97 -11.98
CA GLN A 248 -1.02 1.93 -13.01
C GLN A 248 -0.87 2.52 -14.43
N ASN A 249 -1.65 3.55 -14.75
CA ASN A 249 -1.68 4.17 -16.07
C ASN A 249 -0.34 4.82 -16.46
N ILE A 250 0.30 5.54 -15.53
CA ILE A 250 1.60 6.18 -15.80
C ILE A 250 2.71 5.13 -16.01
N SER A 251 2.60 3.97 -15.36
CA SER A 251 3.51 2.84 -15.54
C SER A 251 3.21 1.97 -16.77
N ASN A 252 2.08 2.21 -17.46
CA ASN A 252 1.63 1.37 -18.56
C ASN A 252 2.31 1.72 -19.89
N ASN A 253 3.30 0.92 -20.27
CA ASN A 253 4.07 1.11 -21.51
C ASN A 253 3.28 0.92 -22.81
N ARG A 254 2.01 0.47 -22.75
CA ARG A 254 1.11 0.41 -23.91
C ARG A 254 0.44 1.74 -24.23
N ILE A 255 0.45 2.69 -23.29
CA ILE A 255 -0.09 4.04 -23.46
C ILE A 255 1.04 4.93 -24.00
N ASP A 256 0.74 5.92 -24.85
CA ASP A 256 1.76 6.88 -25.30
C ASP A 256 2.45 7.58 -24.11
N PHE A 257 3.77 7.78 -24.20
CA PHE A 257 4.54 8.35 -23.09
C PHE A 257 4.12 9.79 -22.76
N HIS A 258 3.99 10.65 -23.77
CA HIS A 258 3.59 12.04 -23.54
C HIS A 258 2.15 12.15 -23.06
N TYR A 259 1.27 11.28 -23.56
CA TYR A 259 -0.10 11.17 -23.08
C TYR A 259 -0.18 10.79 -21.60
N ARG A 260 0.65 9.84 -21.14
CA ARG A 260 0.76 9.48 -19.72
C ARG A 260 1.15 10.67 -18.85
N ILE A 261 2.15 11.45 -19.29
CA ILE A 261 2.58 12.67 -18.60
C ILE A 261 1.46 13.72 -18.54
N ASP A 262 0.77 13.97 -19.65
CA ASP A 262 -0.32 14.95 -19.70
C ASP A 262 -1.49 14.55 -18.78
N ARG A 263 -1.89 13.27 -18.80
CA ARG A 263 -2.91 12.73 -17.88
C ARG A 263 -2.52 12.91 -16.43
N GLY A 264 -1.29 12.55 -16.06
CA GLY A 264 -0.79 12.74 -14.69
C GLY A 264 -0.77 14.21 -14.27
N ARG A 265 -0.34 15.11 -15.16
CA ARG A 265 -0.35 16.56 -14.89
C ARG A 265 -1.77 17.10 -14.68
N ASN A 266 -2.73 16.65 -15.49
CA ASN A 266 -4.12 17.03 -15.35
C ASN A 266 -4.73 16.53 -14.03
N PHE A 267 -4.36 15.32 -13.57
CA PHE A 267 -4.75 14.81 -12.26
C PHE A 267 -4.27 15.73 -11.14
N PHE A 268 -2.95 16.00 -11.06
CA PHE A 268 -2.41 16.86 -10.02
C PHE A 268 -2.97 18.28 -10.09
N LYS A 269 -3.23 18.81 -11.28
CA LYS A 269 -3.88 20.12 -11.45
C LYS A 269 -5.24 20.14 -10.74
N LYS A 270 -6.10 19.16 -11.01
CA LYS A 270 -7.41 19.03 -10.36
C LYS A 270 -7.29 18.82 -8.85
N LEU A 271 -6.31 18.00 -8.43
CA LEU A 271 -6.08 17.72 -7.01
C LEU A 271 -5.67 18.99 -6.24
N MET A 272 -4.82 19.83 -6.84
CA MET A 272 -4.42 21.13 -6.28
C MET A 272 -5.55 22.18 -6.27
N GLU A 273 -6.61 22.00 -7.06
CA GLU A 273 -7.78 22.88 -7.09
C GLU A 273 -8.82 22.50 -6.01
N LYS A 274 -8.72 21.31 -5.39
CA LYS A 274 -9.64 20.90 -4.31
C LYS A 274 -9.50 21.80 -3.09
N SER A 275 -10.64 22.13 -2.48
CA SER A 275 -10.67 22.79 -1.17
C SER A 275 -10.20 21.83 -0.07
N GLN A 276 -9.80 22.36 1.09
CA GLN A 276 -9.49 21.53 2.25
C GLN A 276 -10.69 20.65 2.64
N GLU A 277 -11.90 21.22 2.65
CA GLU A 277 -13.11 20.47 2.98
C GLU A 277 -13.33 19.30 2.01
N ASP A 278 -13.18 19.52 0.71
CA ASP A 278 -13.40 18.48 -0.29
C ASP A 278 -12.32 17.40 -0.25
N LEU A 279 -11.06 17.77 -0.04
CA LEU A 279 -9.98 16.79 0.08
C LEU A 279 -10.14 15.94 1.34
N MET A 280 -10.51 16.55 2.47
CA MET A 280 -10.62 15.85 3.76
C MET A 280 -11.77 14.83 3.82
N LYS A 281 -12.70 14.84 2.87
CA LYS A 281 -13.71 13.77 2.71
C LYS A 281 -13.07 12.41 2.40
N ASP A 282 -11.92 12.43 1.73
CA ASP A 282 -11.14 11.25 1.36
C ASP A 282 -10.06 10.89 2.41
N ILE A 283 -10.04 11.56 3.57
CA ILE A 283 -9.01 11.39 4.60
C ILE A 283 -9.59 10.83 5.90
N TYR A 284 -9.46 9.52 6.10
CA TYR A 284 -9.95 8.79 7.26
C TYR A 284 -9.22 7.47 7.45
N TYR A 285 -9.31 6.88 8.64
CA TYR A 285 -8.87 5.50 8.86
C TYR A 285 -10.03 4.53 8.65
N THR A 286 -9.69 3.34 8.19
CA THR A 286 -10.62 2.21 8.12
C THR A 286 -10.03 1.02 8.83
N LYS A 287 -10.88 0.16 9.38
CA LYS A 287 -10.44 -1.14 9.90
C LYS A 287 -10.29 -2.12 8.74
N ALA A 288 -9.18 -2.84 8.74
CA ALA A 288 -8.89 -3.86 7.74
C ALA A 288 -8.45 -5.16 8.42
N LEU A 289 -9.06 -6.27 8.01
CA LEU A 289 -8.61 -7.60 8.35
C LEU A 289 -7.18 -7.81 7.85
N MET A 290 -6.89 -7.40 6.62
CA MET A 290 -5.57 -7.52 6.03
C MET A 290 -5.22 -6.32 5.13
N GLY A 291 -3.93 -6.01 5.03
CA GLY A 291 -3.44 -5.03 4.08
C GLY A 291 -3.51 -5.58 2.65
N LEU A 292 -4.01 -4.79 1.71
CA LEU A 292 -4.14 -5.14 0.29
C LEU A 292 -2.80 -5.20 -0.48
N LYS A 293 -1.67 -5.01 0.21
CA LYS A 293 -0.34 -5.10 -0.39
C LYS A 293 0.13 -6.55 -0.43
N TRP A 294 1.02 -6.86 -1.37
CA TRP A 294 1.61 -8.19 -1.48
C TRP A 294 2.43 -8.53 -0.24
N ARG A 295 2.41 -9.80 0.17
CA ARG A 295 3.34 -10.32 1.19
C ARG A 295 4.79 -10.04 0.79
N SER A 296 5.64 -9.76 1.77
CA SER A 296 7.08 -9.69 1.59
C SER A 296 7.83 -10.70 2.47
N SER A 297 9.10 -10.91 2.11
CA SER A 297 10.12 -11.60 2.89
C SER A 297 11.48 -10.99 2.50
N SER A 298 12.56 -11.32 3.23
CA SER A 298 13.91 -10.89 2.83
C SER A 298 14.22 -11.25 1.38
N LYS A 299 13.90 -12.49 1.00
CA LYS A 299 14.07 -13.02 -0.34
C LYS A 299 13.23 -12.30 -1.39
N ILE A 300 11.94 -12.05 -1.13
CA ILE A 300 11.08 -11.30 -2.07
C ILE A 300 11.63 -9.89 -2.28
N ILE A 301 12.11 -9.23 -1.22
CA ILE A 301 12.68 -7.88 -1.31
C ILE A 301 14.01 -7.90 -2.07
N GLN A 302 14.86 -8.90 -1.83
CA GLN A 302 16.12 -9.10 -2.56
C GLN A 302 15.87 -9.33 -4.05
N GLU A 303 14.98 -10.26 -4.40
CA GLU A 303 14.60 -10.55 -5.79
C GLU A 303 14.08 -9.28 -6.47
N TYR A 304 13.20 -8.54 -5.78
CA TYR A 304 12.69 -7.27 -6.29
C TYR A 304 13.80 -6.25 -6.59
N VAL A 305 14.79 -6.05 -5.70
CA VAL A 305 15.86 -5.07 -5.96
C VAL A 305 16.87 -5.57 -6.99
N THR A 306 17.03 -6.88 -7.12
CA THR A 306 17.92 -7.52 -8.11
C THR A 306 17.49 -7.17 -9.54
N ASP A 307 16.17 -7.10 -9.80
CA ASP A 307 15.62 -6.71 -11.11
C ASP A 307 16.10 -5.33 -11.60
N PHE A 308 16.59 -4.47 -10.68
CA PHE A 308 17.07 -3.12 -11.00
C PHE A 308 18.59 -2.98 -10.98
N GLU A 309 19.34 -4.02 -10.61
CA GLU A 309 20.77 -3.95 -10.35
C GLU A 309 21.58 -3.49 -11.57
N GLU A 310 21.29 -4.04 -12.75
CA GLU A 310 22.01 -3.70 -13.99
C GLU A 310 21.92 -2.19 -14.28
N GLN A 311 20.71 -1.64 -14.20
CA GLN A 311 20.45 -0.24 -14.49
C GLN A 311 21.09 0.68 -13.44
N ILE A 312 21.06 0.30 -12.16
CA ILE A 312 21.74 1.03 -11.08
C ILE A 312 23.26 1.03 -11.28
N ARG A 313 23.85 -0.12 -11.63
CA ARG A 313 25.30 -0.23 -11.93
C ARG A 313 25.69 0.67 -13.10
N LYS A 314 24.87 0.73 -14.15
CA LYS A 314 25.10 1.63 -15.29
C LYS A 314 25.17 3.10 -14.86
N TYR A 315 24.19 3.58 -14.10
CA TYR A 315 24.20 4.97 -13.61
C TYR A 315 25.35 5.26 -12.65
N LYS A 316 25.69 4.31 -11.76
CA LYS A 316 26.82 4.42 -10.84
C LYS A 316 28.14 4.54 -11.60
N ASN A 317 28.37 3.67 -12.60
CA ASN A 317 29.61 3.66 -13.38
C ASN A 317 29.79 4.92 -14.24
N SER A 318 28.70 5.58 -14.65
CA SER A 318 28.75 6.85 -15.37
C SER A 318 28.78 8.08 -14.43
N ASN A 319 28.88 7.90 -13.11
CA ASN A 319 28.75 8.97 -12.12
C ASN A 319 27.46 9.81 -12.27
N ASP A 320 26.36 9.17 -12.70
CA ASP A 320 25.08 9.82 -12.90
C ASP A 320 24.27 9.86 -11.59
N HIS A 321 24.71 10.72 -10.68
CA HIS A 321 24.09 10.86 -9.36
C HIS A 321 22.62 11.28 -9.43
N PHE A 322 22.22 12.00 -10.48
CA PHE A 322 20.82 12.39 -10.68
C PHE A 322 19.95 11.15 -10.88
N ASN A 323 20.29 10.31 -11.87
CA ASN A 323 19.50 9.13 -12.18
C ASN A 323 19.58 8.08 -11.06
N VAL A 324 20.72 7.90 -10.40
CA VAL A 324 20.79 7.04 -9.20
C VAL A 324 19.81 7.52 -8.13
N ALA A 325 19.80 8.82 -7.84
CA ALA A 325 19.00 9.36 -6.74
C ALA A 325 17.49 9.28 -7.01
N TYR A 326 17.03 9.64 -8.22
CA TYR A 326 15.61 9.55 -8.57
C TYR A 326 15.13 8.11 -8.72
N TYR A 327 15.93 7.26 -9.37
CA TYR A 327 15.52 5.88 -9.63
C TYR A 327 15.41 5.05 -8.35
N LEU A 328 16.36 5.19 -7.41
CA LEU A 328 16.28 4.51 -6.11
C LEU A 328 15.19 5.09 -5.20
N ASN A 329 14.95 6.41 -5.24
CA ASN A 329 13.82 7.01 -4.52
C ASN A 329 12.48 6.41 -4.99
N TYR A 330 12.29 6.33 -6.31
CA TYR A 330 11.14 5.66 -6.92
C TYR A 330 11.03 4.20 -6.47
N ILE A 331 12.13 3.42 -6.57
CA ILE A 331 12.16 1.99 -6.18
C ILE A 331 11.74 1.79 -4.72
N TYR A 332 12.23 2.62 -3.80
CA TYR A 332 11.90 2.53 -2.37
C TYR A 332 10.46 2.91 -2.04
N LEU A 333 9.95 3.98 -2.65
CA LEU A 333 8.53 4.34 -2.53
C LEU A 333 7.62 3.25 -3.13
N ARG A 334 8.05 2.65 -4.24
CA ARG A 334 7.35 1.55 -4.90
C ARG A 334 7.32 0.28 -4.05
N LEU A 335 8.44 -0.08 -3.44
CA LEU A 335 8.52 -1.19 -2.47
C LEU A 335 7.52 -1.00 -1.33
N MET A 336 7.50 0.19 -0.72
CA MET A 336 6.54 0.50 0.35
C MET A 336 5.09 0.44 -0.13
N TYR A 337 4.82 0.81 -1.38
CA TYR A 337 3.47 0.85 -1.94
C TYR A 337 2.93 -0.55 -2.22
N PHE A 338 3.71 -1.41 -2.87
CA PHE A 338 3.23 -2.72 -3.34
C PHE A 338 3.35 -3.83 -2.30
N TYR A 339 4.19 -3.69 -1.27
CA TYR A 339 4.48 -4.77 -0.33
C TYR A 339 4.16 -4.42 1.12
N ASN A 340 3.60 -5.42 1.83
CA ASN A 340 3.50 -5.47 3.29
C ASN A 340 4.89 -5.81 3.86
N LEU A 341 5.73 -4.79 3.98
CA LEU A 341 7.08 -4.90 4.54
C LEU A 341 7.03 -5.22 6.04
N ASP A 342 7.87 -6.18 6.47
CA ASP A 342 8.18 -6.35 7.90
C ASP A 342 8.68 -5.03 8.49
N GLN A 343 8.42 -4.83 9.78
CA GLN A 343 8.71 -3.57 10.47
C GLN A 343 10.18 -3.16 10.34
N ASN A 344 11.13 -4.10 10.36
CA ASN A 344 12.56 -3.77 10.22
C ASN A 344 12.88 -3.23 8.80
N TYR A 345 12.36 -3.86 7.75
CA TYR A 345 12.53 -3.38 6.38
C TYR A 345 11.83 -2.04 6.16
N LYS A 346 10.61 -1.89 6.70
CA LYS A 346 9.84 -0.65 6.63
C LYS A 346 10.59 0.50 7.29
N ASP A 347 11.11 0.31 8.51
CA ASP A 347 11.87 1.34 9.22
C ASP A 347 13.21 1.65 8.54
N PHE A 348 13.89 0.65 7.97
CA PHE A 348 15.13 0.86 7.23
C PHE A 348 14.91 1.71 5.98
N ILE A 349 13.87 1.40 5.20
CA ILE A 349 13.52 2.13 3.98
C ILE A 349 13.04 3.55 4.32
N ILE A 350 12.17 3.71 5.32
CA ILE A 350 11.71 5.03 5.77
C ILE A 350 12.89 5.87 6.25
N GLY A 351 13.77 5.32 7.11
CA GLY A 351 14.94 6.03 7.59
C GLY A 351 15.90 6.42 6.47
N THR A 352 15.99 5.60 5.41
CA THR A 352 16.74 5.92 4.20
C THR A 352 16.14 7.11 3.46
N LEU A 353 14.83 7.10 3.20
CA LEU A 353 14.11 8.19 2.54
C LEU A 353 14.20 9.49 3.34
N GLU A 354 14.11 9.43 4.67
CA GLU A 354 14.28 10.58 5.57
C GLU A 354 15.70 11.15 5.52
N ARG A 355 16.74 10.31 5.54
CA ARG A 355 18.14 10.75 5.45
C ARG A 355 18.47 11.44 4.12
N ALA A 356 17.89 10.96 3.02
CA ALA A 356 18.11 11.52 1.69
C ALA A 356 17.20 12.71 1.35
N SER A 357 16.09 12.89 2.08
CA SER A 357 15.05 13.88 1.84
C SER A 357 15.60 15.29 1.58
N GLY A 358 15.33 15.83 0.39
CA GLY A 358 15.74 17.19 0.00
C GLY A 358 17.26 17.38 -0.17
N GLU A 359 18.07 16.32 -0.10
CA GLU A 359 19.52 16.41 -0.23
C GLU A 359 19.97 16.62 -1.68
N ALA A 360 21.24 16.99 -1.83
CA ALA A 360 21.84 17.10 -3.15
C ALA A 360 21.99 15.71 -3.82
N TYR A 361 21.95 15.65 -5.16
CA TYR A 361 21.94 14.38 -5.90
C TYR A 361 23.05 13.42 -5.48
N GLU A 362 24.28 13.90 -5.37
CA GLU A 362 25.44 13.09 -4.97
C GLU A 362 25.28 12.47 -3.56
N LYS A 363 24.84 13.28 -2.60
CA LYS A 363 24.62 12.82 -1.22
C LYS A 363 23.43 11.86 -1.13
N ALA A 364 22.33 12.16 -1.80
CA ALA A 364 21.16 11.30 -1.87
C ALA A 364 21.49 9.95 -2.53
N ALA A 365 22.20 9.98 -3.67
CA ALA A 365 22.66 8.78 -4.38
C ALA A 365 23.53 7.90 -3.48
N SER A 366 24.47 8.49 -2.73
CA SER A 366 25.30 7.73 -1.78
C SER A 366 24.47 7.05 -0.69
N ILE A 367 23.49 7.76 -0.11
CA ILE A 367 22.60 7.21 0.94
C ILE A 367 21.76 6.07 0.35
N TYR A 368 21.21 6.25 -0.84
CA TYR A 368 20.36 5.25 -1.47
C TYR A 368 21.12 4.02 -1.93
N LEU A 369 22.35 4.18 -2.45
CA LEU A 369 23.19 3.04 -2.84
C LEU A 369 23.60 2.19 -1.65
N GLU A 370 23.91 2.80 -0.50
CA GLU A 370 24.17 2.07 0.76
C GLU A 370 22.99 1.14 1.10
N THR A 371 21.77 1.68 1.08
CA THR A 371 20.55 0.91 1.32
C THR A 371 20.33 -0.17 0.27
N PHE A 372 20.61 0.13 -1.01
CA PHE A 372 20.45 -0.82 -2.11
C PHE A 372 21.35 -2.04 -1.92
N ASP A 373 22.63 -1.79 -1.59
CA ASP A 373 23.61 -2.85 -1.32
C ASP A 373 23.19 -3.71 -0.11
N HIS A 374 22.60 -3.11 0.94
CA HIS A 374 22.07 -3.87 2.07
C HIS A 374 20.89 -4.78 1.70
N LEU A 375 19.95 -4.28 0.89
CA LEU A 375 18.80 -5.06 0.45
C LEU A 375 19.23 -6.20 -0.50
N LEU A 376 20.16 -5.93 -1.42
CA LEU A 376 20.67 -6.92 -2.37
C LEU A 376 21.40 -8.09 -1.66
N ASN A 377 22.12 -7.79 -0.58
CA ASN A 377 22.89 -8.79 0.15
C ASN A 377 22.15 -9.39 1.37
N GLU A 378 20.89 -9.02 1.60
CA GLU A 378 20.11 -9.42 2.79
C GLU A 378 20.82 -9.09 4.12
N THR A 379 21.55 -7.98 4.17
CA THR A 379 22.38 -7.57 5.32
C THR A 379 21.76 -6.40 6.09
N LEU A 380 20.48 -6.51 6.45
CA LEU A 380 19.82 -5.45 7.24
C LEU A 380 20.62 -5.10 8.51
N PRO A 381 20.89 -3.80 8.78
CA PRO A 381 21.58 -3.39 9.99
C PRO A 381 20.76 -3.76 11.24
N LYS A 382 21.38 -4.46 12.20
CA LYS A 382 20.73 -4.92 13.44
C LYS A 382 20.27 -3.81 14.41
N ASN A 383 20.53 -2.54 14.10
CA ASN A 383 20.19 -1.38 14.92
C ASN A 383 19.87 -0.17 14.02
N ILE A 384 18.69 -0.17 13.40
CA ILE A 384 18.19 0.98 12.64
C ILE A 384 17.89 2.09 13.64
N LYS A 385 18.87 2.95 13.93
CA LYS A 385 18.63 4.17 14.70
C LYS A 385 17.77 5.08 13.83
N ASN A 386 16.47 5.12 14.11
CA ASN A 386 15.56 6.12 13.55
C ASN A 386 16.24 7.50 13.65
N GLY A 387 16.34 8.16 12.50
CA GLY A 387 17.05 9.42 12.34
C GLY A 387 16.34 10.59 13.00
N THR A 388 16.20 10.58 14.32
CA THR A 388 15.87 11.74 15.15
C THR A 388 16.69 11.71 16.42
N THR A 389 18.03 11.69 16.30
CA THR A 389 18.82 12.34 17.34
C THR A 389 18.61 13.84 17.19
N THR A 390 17.58 14.38 17.84
CA THR A 390 17.68 15.74 18.37
C THR A 390 18.95 15.76 19.19
N LYS A 391 20.04 16.31 18.63
CA LYS A 391 21.24 16.61 19.41
C LYS A 391 20.77 17.57 20.49
N LYS A 392 20.55 17.06 21.71
CA LYS A 392 20.43 17.91 22.90
C LYS A 392 21.63 18.85 22.86
N GLY A 393 21.35 20.16 22.76
CA GLY A 393 22.38 21.18 22.71
C GLY A 393 23.31 21.04 23.90
N PHE A 394 24.57 21.43 23.74
CA PHE A 394 25.64 21.33 24.75
C PHE A 394 25.20 21.79 26.16
N LEU A 395 24.31 22.79 26.24
CA LEU A 395 23.75 23.32 27.49
C LEU A 395 22.79 22.36 28.21
N ALA A 396 22.08 21.47 27.51
CA ALA A 396 21.19 20.49 28.12
C ALA A 396 21.92 19.28 28.73
N ARG A 397 23.25 19.15 28.50
CA ARG A 397 24.11 18.15 29.15
C ARG A 397 24.75 18.66 30.45
N LEU A 398 24.74 19.98 30.69
CA LEU A 398 25.40 20.57 31.86
C LEU A 398 24.46 20.74 33.06
N PHE A 399 23.15 20.66 32.86
CA PHE A 399 22.14 20.91 33.91
C PHE A 399 20.97 19.92 33.89
N GLY A 400 21.18 18.69 33.40
CA GLY A 400 20.16 17.65 33.33
C GLY A 400 20.70 16.29 33.71
#